data_AF-T1HJN5-F1
#
_entry.id   AF-T1HJN5-F1
#
_cell.length_a   1.000
_cell.length_b   1.000
_cell.length_c   1.000
_cell.angle_alpha   90.00
_cell.angle_beta   90.00
_cell.angle_gamma   90.00
#
_symmetry.space_group_name_H-M   'P 1'
#
loop_
_entity.id
_entity.type
_entity.pdbx_description
1 polymer ?
#
loop_
_entity_poly.entity_id
_entity_poly.type
_entity_poly.pdbx_seq_one_letter_code
_entity_poly.pdbx_strand_id
1 'polypeptide(L)' 'PCDCDPNGSIGGMCDPHTGLCACREGYEGNKCQSCSRGYYGYPSCRKCGCELAGTQPQHCHGNVCVCDPTGQCPCK' A
#
# COMPACT_ATOMS: atom_id res chain seq x y z
N PRO A 1 18.14 -15.62 -0.04
CA PRO A 1 18.08 -14.59 -1.11
C PRO A 1 17.00 -13.56 -0.76
N CYS A 2 17.31 -12.27 -0.89
CA CYS A 2 16.30 -11.22 -0.73
C CYS A 2 15.50 -11.12 -2.02
N ASP A 3 14.28 -11.65 -2.06
CA ASP A 3 13.42 -11.54 -3.25
C ASP A 3 12.53 -10.29 -3.15
N CYS A 4 13.12 -9.14 -2.81
CA CYS A 4 12.38 -7.89 -2.68
C CYS A 4 11.82 -7.47 -4.05
N ASP A 5 10.55 -7.05 -4.10
CA ASP A 5 9.96 -6.59 -5.35
C ASP A 5 10.62 -5.26 -5.77
N PRO A 6 11.18 -5.16 -6.98
CA PRO A 6 11.90 -3.96 -7.42
C PRO A 6 10.98 -2.73 -7.64
N ASN A 7 9.67 -2.94 -7.84
CA ASN A 7 8.70 -1.86 -7.97
C ASN A 7 8.42 -1.23 -6.59
N GLY A 8 8.28 -2.08 -5.57
CA GLY A 8 7.89 -1.67 -4.22
C GLY A 8 9.03 -1.49 -3.23
N SER A 9 10.24 -2.00 -3.49
CA SER A 9 11.36 -1.95 -2.54
C SER A 9 12.38 -0.84 -2.84
N ILE A 10 13.11 -0.46 -1.79
CA ILE A 10 14.22 0.48 -1.83
C ILE A 10 15.53 -0.32 -1.93
N GLY A 11 16.16 -0.28 -3.10
CA GLY A 11 17.47 -0.87 -3.33
C GLY A 11 17.54 -2.40 -3.36
N GLY A 12 16.40 -3.11 -3.32
CA GLY A 12 16.36 -4.57 -3.42
C GLY A 12 17.04 -5.33 -2.27
N MET A 13 17.46 -4.62 -1.22
CA MET A 13 18.08 -5.18 -0.04
C MET A 13 17.01 -5.54 1.00
N CYS A 14 17.21 -6.66 1.70
CA CYS A 14 16.41 -7.05 2.85
C CYS A 14 17.26 -7.08 4.11
N ASP A 15 16.60 -6.87 5.24
CA ASP A 15 17.20 -6.99 6.55
C ASP A 15 17.77 -8.41 6.75
N PRO A 16 19.05 -8.56 7.14
CA PRO A 16 19.72 -9.86 7.18
C PRO A 16 19.24 -10.77 8.32
N HIS A 17 18.54 -10.23 9.32
CA HIS A 17 18.05 -10.98 10.48
C HIS A 17 16.58 -11.39 10.32
N THR A 18 15.77 -10.53 9.73
CA THR A 18 14.32 -10.72 9.58
C THR A 18 13.90 -11.11 8.16
N GLY A 19 14.75 -10.84 7.16
CA GLY A 19 14.43 -11.03 5.75
C GLY A 19 13.43 -10.02 5.20
N LEU A 20 13.11 -8.96 5.94
CA LEU A 20 12.15 -7.93 5.54
C LEU A 20 12.79 -6.91 4.60
N CYS A 21 12.12 -6.64 3.49
CA CYS A 21 12.54 -5.64 2.53
C CYS A 21 12.15 -4.22 2.98
N ALA A 22 13.01 -3.25 2.69
CA ALA A 22 12.66 -1.84 2.90
C ALA A 22 11.69 -1.40 1.78
N CYS A 23 10.42 -1.15 2.12
CA CYS A 23 9.41 -0.75 1.15
C CYS A 23 9.36 0.75 0.93
N ARG A 24 9.08 1.15 -0.32
CA ARG A 24 8.78 2.52 -0.72
C ARG A 24 7.45 2.95 -0.11
N GLU A 25 7.24 4.27 -0.08
CA GLU A 25 5.94 4.82 0.31
C GLU A 25 4.82 4.24 -0.58
N GLY A 26 3.74 3.79 0.06
CA GLY A 26 2.62 3.18 -0.64
C GLY A 26 2.72 1.67 -0.87
N TYR A 27 3.80 1.02 -0.43
CA TYR A 27 3.99 -0.44 -0.54
C TYR A 27 4.08 -1.09 0.84
N GLU A 28 3.62 -2.32 0.94
CA GLU A 28 3.67 -3.13 2.15
C GLU A 28 3.93 -4.62 1.85
N GLY A 29 4.12 -5.38 2.92
CA GLY A 29 4.44 -6.81 2.88
C GLY A 29 5.94 -7.08 2.97
N ASN A 30 6.30 -8.33 3.31
CA ASN A 30 7.68 -8.71 3.60
C ASN A 30 8.64 -8.47 2.42
N LYS A 31 8.13 -8.55 1.19
CA LYS A 31 8.88 -8.31 -0.05
C LYS A 31 8.35 -7.10 -0.81
N CYS A 32 7.54 -6.24 -0.19
CA CYS A 32 6.92 -5.06 -0.83
C CYS A 32 6.02 -5.41 -2.03
N GLN A 33 5.36 -6.57 -1.98
CA GLN A 33 4.56 -7.11 -3.08
C GLN A 33 3.08 -6.68 -3.07
N SER A 34 2.71 -5.76 -2.19
CA SER A 34 1.34 -5.25 -2.05
C SER A 34 1.34 -3.74 -1.86
N CYS A 35 0.22 -3.08 -2.16
CA CYS A 35 0.04 -1.67 -1.82
C CYS A 35 -0.32 -1.52 -0.34
N SER A 36 0.25 -0.53 0.31
CA SER A 36 -0.09 -0.22 1.70
C SER A 36 -1.51 0.30 1.85
N ARG A 37 -2.04 0.27 3.08
CA ARG A 37 -3.35 0.84 3.37
C ARG A 37 -3.47 2.28 2.86
N GLY A 38 -4.55 2.54 2.11
CA GLY A 38 -4.78 3.83 1.45
C GLY A 38 -4.09 3.97 0.09
N TYR A 39 -3.54 2.87 -0.45
CA TYR A 39 -3.00 2.79 -1.81
C TYR A 39 -3.61 1.59 -2.56
N TYR A 40 -3.64 1.66 -3.89
CA TYR A 40 -4.18 0.62 -4.78
C TYR A 40 -3.42 0.55 -6.10
N GLY A 41 -3.66 -0.50 -6.89
CA GLY A 41 -3.14 -0.59 -8.26
C GLY A 41 -1.71 -1.14 -8.40
N TYR A 42 -1.33 -2.10 -7.54
CA TYR A 42 -0.06 -2.83 -7.69
C TYR A 42 0.10 -3.37 -9.14
N PRO A 43 1.29 -3.29 -9.77
CA PRO A 43 2.61 -2.94 -9.21
C PRO A 43 2.94 -1.44 -9.14
N SER A 44 2.00 -0.56 -9.51
CA SER A 44 2.20 0.90 -9.46
C SER A 44 1.24 1.51 -8.45
N CYS A 45 1.54 1.34 -7.16
CA CYS A 45 0.67 1.78 -6.07
C CYS A 45 0.39 3.28 -6.12
N ARG A 46 -0.90 3.63 -6.16
CA ARG A 46 -1.42 5.00 -6.18
C ARG A 46 -2.25 5.24 -4.95
N LYS A 47 -2.14 6.45 -4.38
CA LYS A 47 -2.93 6.84 -3.21
C LYS A 47 -4.43 6.86 -3.55
N CYS A 48 -5.26 6.32 -2.66
CA CYS A 48 -6.71 6.42 -2.74
C CYS A 48 -7.12 7.89 -2.67
N GLY A 49 -7.90 8.34 -3.64
CA GLY A 49 -8.48 9.69 -3.70
C GLY A 49 -9.82 9.79 -2.98
N CYS A 50 -9.97 9.13 -1.83
CA CYS A 50 -11.24 9.04 -1.13
C CYS A 50 -11.50 10.29 -0.29
N GLU A 51 -12.62 10.95 -0.54
CA GLU A 51 -13.11 12.03 0.30
C GLU A 51 -13.73 11.46 1.58
N LEU A 52 -13.23 11.89 2.75
CA LEU A 52 -13.80 11.51 4.05
C LEU A 52 -15.30 11.83 4.14
N ALA A 53 -15.70 12.95 3.52
CA ALA A 53 -17.09 13.36 3.47
C ALA A 53 -17.95 12.44 2.59
N GLY A 54 -17.38 11.78 1.59
CA GLY A 54 -18.11 10.91 0.64
C GLY A 54 -17.96 9.41 0.90
N THR A 55 -17.01 9.02 1.75
CA THR A 55 -16.66 7.62 2.00
C THR A 55 -17.28 7.11 3.30
N GLN A 56 -17.65 5.83 3.35
CA GLN A 56 -18.15 5.20 4.57
C GLN A 56 -17.10 5.27 5.69
N PRO A 57 -17.45 5.77 6.89
CA PRO A 57 -16.51 5.94 8.00
C PRO A 57 -15.79 4.65 8.43
N GLN A 58 -16.44 3.49 8.29
CA GLN A 58 -15.85 2.20 8.61
C GLN A 58 -14.70 1.78 7.69
N HIS A 59 -14.61 2.39 6.50
CA HIS A 59 -13.53 2.19 5.54
C HIS A 59 -12.44 3.26 5.65
N CYS A 60 -12.51 4.12 6.68
CA CYS A 60 -11.51 5.13 6.96
C CYS A 60 -11.01 4.98 8.41
N HIS A 61 -9.70 5.05 8.59
CA HIS A 61 -9.08 5.05 9.92
C HIS A 61 -8.27 6.35 10.08
N GLY A 62 -8.86 7.33 10.76
CA GLY A 62 -8.35 8.70 10.79
C GLY A 62 -8.47 9.34 9.40
N ASN A 63 -7.36 9.85 8.86
CA ASN A 63 -7.29 10.49 7.55
C ASN A 63 -6.94 9.53 6.39
N VAL A 64 -6.92 8.22 6.64
CA VAL A 64 -6.58 7.20 5.64
C VAL A 64 -7.82 6.37 5.35
N CYS A 65 -8.35 6.52 4.13
CA CYS A 65 -9.43 5.68 3.62
C CYS A 65 -8.89 4.62 2.67
N VAL A 66 -9.41 3.41 2.79
CA VAL A 66 -9.10 2.30 1.88
C VAL A 66 -10.08 2.29 0.72
N CYS A 67 -9.54 2.16 -0.48
CA CYS A 67 -10.27 1.97 -1.73
C CYS A 67 -10.10 0.54 -2.24
N ASP A 68 -10.92 0.15 -3.20
CA ASP A 68 -10.81 -1.15 -3.86
C ASP A 68 -9.57 -1.22 -4.80
N PRO A 69 -9.27 -2.39 -5.40
CA PRO A 69 -8.14 -2.53 -6.32
C PRO A 69 -8.20 -1.64 -7.57
N THR A 70 -9.38 -1.09 -7.91
CA THR A 70 -9.58 -0.16 -9.02
C THR A 70 -9.47 1.31 -8.60
N GLY A 71 -9.38 1.59 -7.29
CA GLY A 71 -9.31 2.93 -6.73
C GLY A 71 -10.65 3.51 -6.30
N GLN A 72 -11.73 2.74 -6.35
CA GLN A 72 -13.05 3.22 -5.96
C GLN A 72 -13.23 3.16 -4.45
N CYS A 73 -13.81 4.23 -3.91
CA CYS A 73 -14.05 4.40 -2.49
C CYS A 73 -15.48 3.96 -2.17
N PRO A 74 -15.69 3.18 -1.10
CA PRO A 74 -17.04 2.82 -0.67
C PRO A 74 -17.85 4.06 -0.32
N CYS A 75 -18.82 4.42 -1.17
CA CYS A 75 -19.68 5.58 -0.96
C CYS A 75 -20.64 5.35 0.22
N LYS A 76 -20.92 6.42 0.97
CA LYS A 76 -21.90 6.42 2.07
C LYS A 76 -23.30 6.79 1.59
#